data_AF-A0A816DFJ0-F1
#
_entry.id   AF-A0A816DFJ0-F1
#
_cell.length_a   1.000
_cell.length_b   1.000
_cell.length_c   1.000
_cell.angle_alpha   90.00
_cell.angle_beta   90.00
_cell.angle_gamma   90.00
#
_symmetry.space_group_name_H-M   'P 1'
#
loop_
_entity.id
_entity.type
_entity.pdbx_description
1 polymer ?
#
loop_
_entity_poly.entity_id
_entity_poly.type
_entity_poly.pdbx_seq_one_letter_code
_entity_poly.pdbx_strand_id
1 'polypeptide(L)'
;MIACDDSSVMQAAAPWLLSRNKFFFPYQNLENNLEALLKVMTSCDNQKKIAVLHFSHQWQAICQNNIYTLVRFGRVRNYIVETIGEKSLQVCRELNLPCYNGSQLLCYWVAQTPAIFGGYTKGLYIGNE
;
A
#
# COMPACT_ATOMS: atom_id res chain seq x y z
N MET A 1 8.63 -3.14 -16.60
CA MET A 1 9.10 -1.94 -15.88
C MET A 1 8.12 -0.82 -16.24
N ILE A 2 7.24 -0.41 -15.32
CA ILE A 2 6.37 0.76 -15.57
C ILE A 2 7.32 1.96 -15.58
N ALA A 3 7.71 2.33 -16.78
CA ALA A 3 8.80 3.25 -17.05
C ALA A 3 8.47 4.64 -16.49
N CYS A 4 9.47 5.36 -16.01
CA CYS A 4 9.34 6.69 -15.45
C CYS A 4 8.94 7.77 -16.50
N ASP A 5 8.32 7.39 -17.64
CA ASP A 5 7.87 8.22 -18.77
C ASP A 5 6.40 8.68 -18.60
N ASP A 6 6.02 9.81 -19.20
CA ASP A 6 4.67 10.40 -19.07
C ASP A 6 3.55 9.53 -19.66
N SER A 7 3.87 8.65 -20.60
CA SER A 7 2.94 7.64 -21.13
C SER A 7 2.52 6.59 -20.07
N SER A 8 3.31 6.41 -19.01
CA SER A 8 3.04 5.49 -17.91
C SER A 8 2.11 6.07 -16.84
N VAL A 9 1.80 7.36 -16.88
CA VAL A 9 0.96 8.03 -15.87
C VAL A 9 -0.43 7.42 -15.81
N MET A 10 -1.04 7.12 -16.97
CA MET A 10 -2.36 6.50 -17.00
C MET A 10 -2.32 5.04 -16.50
N GLN A 11 -1.22 4.34 -16.74
CA GLN A 11 -1.00 2.98 -16.23
C GLN A 11 -0.76 2.98 -14.71
N ALA A 12 -0.06 3.99 -14.19
CA ALA A 12 0.19 4.18 -12.76
C ALA A 12 -1.05 4.70 -12.01
N ALA A 13 -1.94 5.44 -12.68
CA ALA A 13 -3.17 5.97 -12.11
C ALA A 13 -4.29 4.91 -12.00
N ALA A 14 -4.23 3.85 -12.81
CA ALA A 14 -5.20 2.76 -12.79
C ALA A 14 -4.54 1.38 -13.05
N PRO A 15 -3.62 0.93 -12.18
CA PRO A 15 -2.87 -0.32 -12.37
C PRO A 15 -3.75 -1.59 -12.34
N TRP A 16 -4.93 -1.50 -11.73
CA TRP A 16 -5.93 -2.58 -11.71
C TRP A 16 -6.55 -2.88 -13.08
N LEU A 17 -6.43 -1.97 -14.05
CA LEU A 17 -6.85 -2.21 -15.43
C LEU A 17 -5.82 -3.03 -16.23
N LEU A 18 -4.62 -3.24 -15.68
CA LEU A 18 -3.54 -3.95 -16.34
C LEU A 18 -3.66 -5.46 -16.11
N SER A 19 -3.48 -6.23 -17.18
CA SER A 19 -3.45 -7.69 -17.08
C SER A 19 -2.22 -8.16 -16.30
N ARG A 20 -2.43 -8.90 -15.20
CA ARG A 20 -1.38 -9.37 -14.31
C ARG A 20 -0.34 -10.25 -15.02
N ASN A 21 -0.75 -11.03 -16.03
CA ASN A 21 0.13 -11.94 -16.76
C ASN A 21 1.06 -11.22 -17.74
N LYS A 22 0.77 -9.96 -18.07
CA LYS A 22 1.51 -9.20 -19.08
C LYS A 22 2.51 -8.23 -18.47
N PHE A 23 2.35 -7.88 -17.19
CA PHE A 23 3.15 -6.87 -16.51
C PHE A 23 3.74 -7.40 -15.21
N PHE A 24 5.07 -7.45 -15.16
CA PHE A 24 5.81 -7.67 -13.92
C PHE A 24 6.06 -6.32 -13.24
N PHE A 25 5.55 -6.18 -12.01
CA PHE A 25 5.73 -4.98 -11.20
C PHE A 25 6.91 -5.17 -10.24
N PRO A 26 7.78 -4.16 -10.09
CA PRO A 26 9.03 -4.30 -9.32
C PRO A 26 8.83 -4.45 -7.81
N TYR A 27 7.61 -4.18 -7.32
CA TYR A 27 7.23 -4.31 -5.91
C TYR A 27 6.52 -5.62 -5.58
N GLN A 28 6.38 -6.54 -6.54
CA GLN A 28 5.78 -7.85 -6.27
C GLN A 28 6.60 -8.61 -5.21
N ASN A 29 5.92 -9.25 -4.26
CA ASN A 29 6.52 -10.03 -3.17
C ASN A 29 7.36 -9.21 -2.18
N LEU A 30 7.21 -7.88 -2.17
CA LEU A 30 7.87 -6.99 -1.20
C LEU A 30 6.93 -6.56 -0.07
N GLU A 31 5.77 -7.22 0.09
CA GLU A 31 4.71 -6.74 0.99
C GLU A 31 5.14 -6.75 2.47
N ASN A 32 6.11 -7.60 2.81
CA ASN A 32 6.64 -7.75 4.15
C ASN A 32 8.01 -7.05 4.34
N ASN A 33 8.55 -6.37 3.32
CA ASN A 33 9.85 -5.70 3.39
C ASN A 33 9.72 -4.21 3.02
N LEU A 34 9.49 -3.39 4.05
CA LEU A 34 9.29 -1.95 3.88
C LEU A 34 10.51 -1.28 3.24
N GLU A 35 11.72 -1.59 3.68
CA GLU A 35 12.93 -0.95 3.14
C GLU A 35 13.15 -1.22 1.66
N ALA A 36 12.95 -2.46 1.23
CA ALA A 36 13.04 -2.83 -0.18
C ALA A 36 11.95 -2.12 -1.01
N LEU A 37 10.73 -2.06 -0.49
CA LEU A 37 9.62 -1.38 -1.14
C LEU A 37 9.89 0.12 -1.29
N LEU A 38 10.36 0.79 -0.23
CA LEU A 38 10.73 2.21 -0.26
C LEU A 38 11.83 2.47 -1.31
N LYS A 39 12.88 1.63 -1.35
CA LYS A 39 13.94 1.73 -2.36
C LYS A 39 13.39 1.66 -3.78
N VAL A 40 12.52 0.68 -4.06
CA VAL A 40 11.86 0.54 -5.37
C VAL A 40 11.03 1.78 -5.69
N MET A 41 10.20 2.26 -4.76
CA MET A 41 9.33 3.42 -4.99
C MET A 41 10.10 4.73 -5.16
N THR A 42 11.28 4.88 -4.57
CA THR A 42 12.14 6.07 -4.75
C THR A 42 13.07 5.98 -5.96
N SER A 43 13.15 4.83 -6.63
CA SER A 43 14.14 4.63 -7.71
C SER A 43 13.88 5.47 -8.96
N CYS A 44 12.62 5.83 -9.23
CA CYS A 44 12.22 6.62 -10.40
C CYS A 44 12.15 8.13 -10.14
N ASP A 45 12.16 8.58 -8.89
CA ASP A 45 11.92 9.99 -8.55
C ASP A 45 13.05 10.52 -7.68
N ASN A 46 13.59 11.67 -8.10
CA ASN A 46 14.62 12.38 -7.33
C ASN A 46 14.05 12.96 -6.03
N GLN A 47 12.73 13.06 -5.90
CA GLN A 47 12.07 13.43 -4.67
C GLN A 47 11.93 12.21 -3.75
N LYS A 48 12.65 12.22 -2.63
CA LYS A 48 12.55 11.23 -1.54
C LYS A 48 11.24 11.34 -0.74
N LYS A 49 10.13 11.59 -1.42
CA LYS A 49 8.79 11.75 -0.84
C LYS A 49 7.92 10.60 -1.30
N ILE A 50 7.24 9.97 -0.34
CA ILE A 50 6.37 8.83 -0.59
C ILE A 50 5.05 9.10 0.11
N ALA A 51 3.96 8.99 -0.63
CA ALA A 51 2.62 9.03 -0.06
C ALA A 51 2.26 7.64 0.49
N VAL A 52 1.73 7.57 1.70
CA VAL A 52 1.21 6.32 2.26
C VAL A 52 -0.31 6.41 2.27
N LEU A 53 -0.96 5.39 1.70
CA LEU A 53 -2.41 5.28 1.63
C LEU A 53 -2.84 4.08 2.45
N HIS A 54 -3.68 4.28 3.45
CA HIS A 54 -4.31 3.17 4.16
C HIS A 54 -5.41 2.56 3.31
N PHE A 55 -5.47 1.23 3.29
CA PHE A 55 -6.43 0.47 2.52
C PHE A 55 -7.12 -0.62 3.35
N SER A 56 -8.44 -0.65 3.23
CA SER A 56 -9.29 -1.75 3.66
C SER A 56 -10.09 -2.24 2.45
N HIS A 57 -10.20 -3.57 2.30
CA HIS A 57 -10.92 -4.19 1.18
C HIS A 57 -12.37 -3.69 1.04
N GLN A 58 -13.01 -3.30 2.14
CA GLN A 58 -14.39 -2.78 2.14
C GLN A 58 -14.52 -1.47 1.36
N TRP A 59 -13.44 -0.68 1.26
CA TRP A 59 -13.42 0.67 0.69
C TRP A 59 -12.62 0.73 -0.60
N GLN A 60 -12.62 -0.36 -1.37
CA GLN A 60 -11.83 -0.50 -2.57
C GLN A 60 -12.03 0.64 -3.58
N ALA A 61 -13.28 0.99 -3.87
CA ALA A 61 -13.60 2.05 -4.83
C ALA A 61 -13.05 3.42 -4.40
N ILE A 62 -13.07 3.72 -3.10
CA ILE A 62 -12.52 4.97 -2.55
C ILE A 62 -11.01 4.99 -2.74
N CYS A 63 -10.32 3.88 -2.44
CA CYS A 63 -8.88 3.79 -2.63
C CYS A 63 -8.48 3.96 -4.10
N GLN A 64 -9.19 3.32 -5.03
CA GLN A 64 -8.96 3.47 -6.46
C GLN A 64 -9.14 4.93 -6.91
N ASN A 65 -10.19 5.62 -6.44
CA ASN A 65 -10.39 7.04 -6.73
C ASN A 65 -9.28 7.91 -6.14
N ASN A 66 -8.82 7.63 -4.92
CA ASN A 66 -7.71 8.33 -4.28
C ASN A 66 -6.41 8.15 -5.06
N ILE A 67 -6.09 6.93 -5.49
CA ILE A 67 -4.91 6.66 -6.32
C ILE A 67 -5.02 7.37 -7.66
N TYR A 68 -6.17 7.26 -8.33
CA TYR A 68 -6.40 7.90 -9.62
C TYR A 68 -6.17 9.41 -9.52
N THR A 69 -6.78 10.05 -8.52
CA THR A 69 -6.67 11.49 -8.31
C THR A 69 -5.25 11.93 -7.93
N LEU A 70 -4.61 11.20 -7.02
CA LEU A 70 -3.24 11.42 -6.55
C LEU A 70 -2.22 11.34 -7.69
N VAL A 71 -2.32 10.32 -8.54
CA VAL A 71 -1.38 10.13 -9.65
C VAL A 71 -1.70 11.07 -10.81
N ARG A 72 -2.98 11.18 -11.20
CA ARG A 72 -3.37 11.94 -12.40
C ARG A 72 -3.27 13.45 -12.20
N PHE A 73 -3.74 13.96 -11.06
CA PHE A 73 -3.80 15.40 -10.79
C PHE A 73 -2.70 15.84 -9.83
N GLY A 74 -2.41 15.05 -8.80
CA GLY A 74 -1.33 15.34 -7.85
C GLY A 74 0.07 15.08 -8.41
N ARG A 75 0.18 14.34 -9.52
CA ARG A 75 1.46 13.90 -10.12
C ARG A 75 2.37 13.15 -9.15
N VAL A 76 1.80 12.57 -8.09
CA VAL A 76 2.53 11.76 -7.12
C VAL A 76 2.58 10.32 -7.61
N ARG A 77 3.77 9.86 -8.00
CA ARG A 77 3.98 8.50 -8.52
C ARG A 77 4.55 7.55 -7.46
N ASN A 78 5.19 8.09 -6.42
CA ASN A 78 5.72 7.29 -5.32
C ASN A 78 4.67 7.22 -4.22
N TYR A 79 3.89 6.14 -4.24
CA TYR A 79 2.96 5.84 -3.17
C TYR A 79 3.08 4.38 -2.75
N ILE A 80 2.74 4.11 -1.49
CA ILE A 80 2.63 2.77 -0.94
C ILE A 80 1.22 2.63 -0.39
N VAL A 81 0.63 1.45 -0.57
CA VAL A 81 -0.68 1.11 -0.03
C VAL A 81 -0.49 0.22 1.18
N GLU A 82 -0.67 0.79 2.36
CA GLU A 82 -0.62 0.04 3.62
C GLU A 82 -1.94 -0.69 3.86
N THR A 83 -1.83 -1.97 4.19
CA THR A 83 -2.97 -2.85 4.48
C THR A 83 -2.81 -3.49 5.85
N ILE A 84 -3.92 -3.69 6.54
CA ILE A 84 -3.98 -4.48 7.77
C ILE A 84 -4.94 -5.65 7.51
N GLY A 85 -4.46 -6.87 7.78
CA GLY A 85 -5.20 -8.12 7.57
C GLY A 85 -5.02 -8.75 6.17
N GLU A 86 -5.07 -10.08 6.14
CA GLU A 86 -4.75 -10.89 4.95
C GLU A 86 -5.70 -10.61 3.77
N LYS A 87 -6.99 -10.43 4.03
CA LYS A 87 -7.99 -10.16 2.99
C LYS A 87 -7.72 -8.85 2.26
N SER A 88 -7.39 -7.79 2.99
CA SER A 88 -7.02 -6.49 2.41
C SER A 88 -5.70 -6.59 1.64
N LEU A 89 -4.74 -7.34 2.14
CA LEU A 89 -3.47 -7.58 1.46
C LEU A 89 -3.66 -8.37 0.15
N GLN A 90 -4.52 -9.38 0.14
CA GLN A 90 -4.87 -10.13 -1.07
C GLN A 90 -5.52 -9.23 -2.12
N VAL A 91 -6.55 -8.46 -1.76
CA VAL A 91 -7.22 -7.55 -2.70
C VAL A 91 -6.24 -6.50 -3.23
N CYS A 92 -5.36 -5.97 -2.39
CA CYS A 92 -4.34 -5.02 -2.81
C CYS A 92 -3.40 -5.62 -3.87
N ARG A 93 -2.94 -6.87 -3.67
CA ARG A 93 -2.17 -7.62 -4.69
C ARG A 93 -2.99 -7.83 -5.95
N GLU A 94 -4.29 -8.06 -5.81
CA GLU A 94 -5.16 -8.30 -6.95
C GLU A 94 -5.30 -7.10 -7.88
N LEU A 95 -5.22 -5.91 -7.29
CA LEU A 95 -5.28 -4.61 -7.97
C LEU A 95 -3.93 -4.13 -8.52
N ASN A 96 -2.88 -4.97 -8.44
CA ASN A 96 -1.51 -4.63 -8.85
C ASN A 96 -1.01 -3.36 -8.14
N LEU A 97 -1.23 -3.23 -6.84
CA LEU A 97 -0.79 -2.06 -6.06
C LEU A 97 0.54 -2.34 -5.32
N PRO A 98 1.34 -1.30 -5.01
CA PRO A 98 2.52 -1.42 -4.15
C PRO A 98 2.10 -1.61 -2.68
N CYS A 99 1.73 -2.83 -2.34
CA CYS A 99 1.17 -3.18 -1.05
C CYS A 99 2.24 -3.33 0.03
N TYR A 100 1.93 -2.87 1.24
CA TYR A 100 2.69 -3.15 2.45
C TYR A 100 1.78 -3.75 3.53
N ASN A 101 2.28 -4.76 4.23
CA ASN A 101 1.61 -5.39 5.37
C ASN A 101 1.92 -4.62 6.66
N GLY A 102 1.06 -3.66 6.99
CA GLY A 102 1.16 -2.82 8.19
C GLY A 102 0.95 -3.56 9.51
N SER A 103 0.45 -4.79 9.47
CA SER A 103 0.25 -5.62 10.68
C SER A 103 1.57 -5.85 11.44
N GLN A 104 2.70 -5.82 10.73
CA GLN A 104 4.03 -5.93 11.34
C GLN A 104 4.39 -4.72 12.22
N LEU A 105 3.90 -3.53 11.88
CA LEU A 105 4.15 -2.32 12.65
C LEU A 105 3.31 -2.28 13.93
N LEU A 106 2.10 -2.84 13.91
CA LEU A 106 1.22 -2.88 15.09
C LEU A 106 1.82 -3.69 16.24
N CYS A 107 2.52 -4.79 15.96
CA CYS A 107 3.21 -5.57 16.99
C CYS A 107 4.34 -4.78 17.67
N TYR A 108 5.00 -3.86 16.96
CA TYR A 108 6.06 -3.03 17.51
C TYR A 108 5.52 -2.04 18.57
N TRP A 109 4.39 -1.41 18.28
CA TRP A 109 3.78 -0.42 19.19
C TRP A 109 3.20 -1.05 20.46
N VAL A 110 2.57 -2.23 20.35
CA VAL A 110 2.04 -2.97 21.52
C VAL A 110 3.18 -3.43 22.44
N ALA A 111 4.34 -3.78 21.89
CA ALA A 111 5.50 -4.20 22.67
C ALA A 111 6.24 -3.03 23.36
N GLN A 112 6.06 -1.79 22.89
CA GLN A 112 6.79 -0.61 23.40
C GLN A 112 6.00 0.26 24.38
N THR A 113 4.69 0.09 24.50
CA THR A 113 3.96 0.72 25.61
C THR A 113 4.34 0.03 26.92
N PRO A 114 5.03 0.71 27.87
CA PRO A 114 5.09 0.21 29.22
C PRO A 114 3.65 0.03 29.72
N ALA A 115 3.42 -0.97 30.55
CA ALA A 115 2.12 -1.29 31.13
C ALA A 115 1.58 -0.19 32.07
N ILE A 116 1.35 1.02 31.57
CA ILE A 116 0.71 2.12 32.30
C ILE A 116 -0.82 2.04 32.18
N PHE A 117 -1.33 1.27 31.20
CA PHE A 117 -2.74 0.89 31.12
C PHE A 117 -2.92 -0.55 31.58
N GLY A 118 -2.80 -0.76 32.89
CA GLY A 118 -3.38 -1.95 33.52
C GLY A 118 -4.90 -1.92 33.32
N GLY A 119 -5.44 -2.83 32.52
CA GLY A 119 -6.87 -3.18 32.59
C GLY A 119 -7.73 -3.15 31.33
N TYR A 120 -7.18 -3.06 30.11
CA TYR A 120 -8.01 -3.23 28.90
C TYR A 120 -7.44 -4.23 27.89
N THR A 121 -7.10 -5.44 28.35
CA THR A 121 -7.08 -6.62 27.47
C THR A 121 -8.49 -7.16 27.29
N LYS A 122 -9.37 -6.36 26.67
CA LYS A 122 -10.64 -6.86 26.12
C LYS A 122 -11.15 -5.89 25.06
N GLY A 123 -11.03 -6.32 23.80
CA GLY A 123 -11.85 -5.83 22.70
C GLY A 123 -11.30 -4.62 21.94
N LEU A 124 -10.50 -4.89 20.90
CA LEU A 124 -10.60 -4.13 19.66
C LEU A 124 -10.28 -5.02 18.44
N TYR A 125 -10.86 -6.22 18.42
CA TYR A 125 -11.17 -6.90 17.17
C TYR A 125 -12.68 -6.73 16.96
N ILE A 126 -13.06 -5.77 16.11
CA ILE A 126 -14.41 -5.72 15.54
C ILE A 126 -14.24 -5.93 14.03
N GLY A 127 -14.88 -6.98 13.53
CA GLY A 127 -15.00 -7.36 12.12
C GLY A 127 -14.50 -8.79 11.87
N ASN A 128 -15.22 -9.81 12.33
CA ASN A 128 -16.29 -10.54 11.60
C ASN A 128 -15.84 -11.11 10.24
N GLU A 129 -15.78 -12.44 10.22
CA GLU A 129 -16.05 -13.39 9.13
C GLU A 129 -15.98 -12.89 7.66
#